data_AF-A0A6J5UX72-F1
#
_entry.id   AF-A0A6J5UX72-F1
#
_cell.length_a   1.000
_cell.length_b   1.000
_cell.length_c   1.000
_cell.angle_alpha   90.00
_cell.angle_beta   90.00
_cell.angle_gamma   90.00
#
_symmetry.space_group_name_H-M   'P 1'
#
loop_
_entity.id
_entity.type
_entity.pdbx_description
1 polymer ?
#
loop_
_entity_poly.entity_id
_entity_poly.type
_entity_poly.pdbx_seq_one_letter_code
_entity_poly.pdbx_strand_id
1 'polypeptide(L)' 'MHSSGNSATEPYIVSHNLLLAHAIVVELYRKKFQEKQGGQSGISLVGQYVEPYSESAEDRVSATATILKLILEQHQIN' A
#
# COMPACT_ATOMS: atom_id res chain seq x y z
N MET A 1 -3.23 -32.32 5.55
CA MET A 1 -3.08 -30.85 5.65
C MET A 1 -3.67 -30.26 4.39
N HIS A 2 -4.71 -29.42 4.52
CA HIS A 2 -5.37 -28.77 3.38
C HIS A 2 -4.51 -27.59 2.91
N SER A 3 -3.97 -27.66 1.70
CA SER A 3 -3.28 -26.54 1.03
C SER A 3 -4.05 -26.12 -0.22
N SER A 4 -5.29 -25.67 -0.05
CA SER A 4 -6.13 -25.22 -1.16
C SER A 4 -5.79 -23.81 -1.66
N GLY A 5 -4.87 -23.10 -0.99
CA GLY A 5 -4.47 -21.74 -1.36
C GLY A 5 -3.08 -21.67 -1.97
N ASN A 6 -2.85 -20.62 -2.78
CA ASN A 6 -1.58 -20.31 -3.42
C ASN A 6 -1.03 -18.94 -2.98
N SER A 7 -0.13 -18.95 -2.00
CA SER A 7 0.54 -17.75 -1.48
C SER A 7 1.40 -17.00 -2.51
N ALA A 8 1.75 -17.62 -3.64
CA ALA A 8 2.48 -16.95 -4.71
C ALA A 8 1.57 -16.03 -5.56
N THR A 9 0.24 -16.20 -5.51
CA THR A 9 -0.70 -15.47 -6.37
C THR A 9 -1.79 -14.74 -5.60
N GLU A 10 -2.36 -15.37 -4.58
CA GLU A 10 -3.51 -14.84 -3.85
C GLU A 10 -3.25 -13.48 -3.17
N PRO A 11 -2.10 -13.23 -2.52
CA PRO A 11 -1.83 -11.93 -1.90
C PRO A 11 -1.88 -10.77 -2.89
N TYR A 12 -1.42 -10.99 -4.14
CA TYR A 12 -1.43 -9.98 -5.19
C TYR A 12 -2.84 -9.71 -5.70
N ILE A 13 -3.65 -10.76 -5.90
CA ILE A 13 -5.06 -10.64 -6.31
C ILE A 13 -5.86 -9.88 -5.25
N VAL A 14 -5.69 -10.23 -3.98
CA VAL A 14 -6.37 -9.57 -2.86
C VAL A 14 -5.97 -8.09 -2.79
N SER A 15 -4.66 -7.79 -2.84
CA SER A 15 -4.16 -6.41 -2.81
C SER A 15 -4.69 -5.58 -3.97
N HIS A 16 -4.73 -6.15 -5.18
CA HIS A 16 -5.28 -5.47 -6.36
C HIS A 16 -6.75 -5.10 -6.18
N ASN A 17 -7.57 -6.05 -5.71
CA ASN A 17 -8.99 -5.81 -5.47
C ASN A 17 -9.24 -4.79 -4.34
N LEU A 18 -8.41 -4.78 -3.30
CA LEU A 18 -8.47 -3.78 -2.23
C LEU A 18 -8.20 -2.37 -2.76
N LEU A 19 -7.20 -2.20 -3.63
CA LEU A 19 -6.90 -0.91 -4.26
C LEU A 19 -8.05 -0.42 -5.15
N LEU A 20 -8.64 -1.32 -5.96
CA LEU A 20 -9.81 -0.99 -6.78
C LEU A 20 -11.01 -0.58 -5.93
N ALA A 21 -11.33 -1.35 -4.89
CA ALA A 21 -12.42 -1.04 -3.98
C ALA A 21 -12.22 0.31 -3.28
N HIS A 22 -10.99 0.60 -2.83
CA HIS A 22 -10.65 1.88 -2.23
C HIS A 22 -10.86 3.04 -3.22
N ALA A 23 -10.36 2.91 -4.46
CA ALA A 23 -10.51 3.94 -5.49
C ALA A 23 -11.99 4.25 -5.80
N ILE A 24 -12.81 3.21 -5.93
CA ILE A 24 -14.25 3.35 -6.19
C ILE A 24 -14.95 4.10 -5.03
N VAL A 25 -14.65 3.74 -3.78
CA VAL A 25 -15.27 4.37 -2.62
C VAL A 25 -14.81 5.82 -2.46
N VAL A 26 -13.53 6.11 -2.68
CA VAL A 26 -13.01 7.49 -2.64
C VAL A 26 -13.65 8.35 -3.74
N GLU A 27 -13.80 7.82 -4.96
CA GLU A 27 -14.48 8.53 -6.05
C GLU A 27 -15.95 8.79 -5.71
N LEU A 28 -16.64 7.80 -5.15
CA LEU A 28 -18.03 7.93 -4.69
C LEU A 28 -18.15 9.01 -3.61
N TYR A 29 -17.25 9.02 -2.63
CA TYR A 29 -17.20 10.02 -1.56
C TYR A 29 -17.04 11.43 -2.12
N ARG A 30 -16.03 11.63 -2.98
CA ARG A 30 -15.75 12.89 -3.68
C ARG A 30 -16.98 13.41 -4.42
N LYS A 31 -17.67 12.53 -5.16
CA LYS A 31 -18.80 12.91 -6.02
C LYS A 31 -20.09 13.17 -5.25
N LYS A 32 -20.37 12.45 -4.16
CA LYS A 32 -21.71 12.46 -3.53
C LYS A 32 -21.76 13.07 -2.13
N PHE A 33 -20.65 13.08 -1.40
CA PHE A 33 -20.66 13.34 0.03
C PHE A 33 -19.70 14.46 0.44
N GLN A 34 -18.56 14.60 -0.25
CA GLN A 34 -17.50 15.52 0.17
C GLN A 34 -17.96 16.98 0.23
N GLU A 35 -18.73 17.46 -0.75
CA GLU A 35 -19.25 18.83 -0.75
C GLU A 35 -20.15 19.11 0.47
N LYS A 36 -21.00 18.15 0.84
CA LYS A 36 -21.97 18.31 1.94
C LYS A 36 -21.34 18.10 3.31
N GLN A 37 -20.37 17.20 3.41
CA GLN A 37 -19.77 16.80 4.69
C GLN A 37 -18.48 17.56 5.01
N GLY A 38 -17.80 18.12 3.99
CA GLY A 38 -16.55 18.87 4.17
C GLY A 38 -15.35 18.02 4.61
N GLY A 39 -15.47 16.69 4.60
CA GLY A 39 -14.43 15.77 5.07
C GLY A 39 -13.39 15.40 4.00
N GLN A 40 -12.45 14.54 4.40
CA GLN A 40 -11.39 14.01 3.54
C GLN A 40 -11.38 12.48 3.60
N SER A 41 -10.88 11.85 2.54
CA SER A 41 -10.70 10.40 2.45
C SER A 41 -9.27 10.08 2.04
N GLY A 42 -8.67 9.09 2.71
CA GLY A 42 -7.33 8.58 2.42
C GLY A 42 -7.23 7.10 2.73
N ILE A 43 -6.03 6.53 2.55
CA ILE A 43 -5.72 5.12 2.83
C ILE A 43 -4.74 5.02 3.99
N SER A 44 -4.95 4.06 4.88
CA SER A 44 -4.01 3.72 5.95
C SER A 44 -3.31 2.41 5.61
N LEU A 45 -1.99 2.44 5.54
CA LEU A 45 -1.16 1.29 5.17
C LEU A 45 -0.38 0.80 6.38
N VAL A 46 -0.20 -0.52 6.47
CA VAL A 46 0.73 -1.11 7.42
C VAL A 46 2.15 -0.99 6.86
N GLY A 47 3.07 -0.49 7.68
CA GLY A 47 4.48 -0.40 7.35
C GLY A 47 5.32 -0.66 8.59
N GLN A 48 6.47 -1.31 8.41
CA GLN A 48 7.45 -1.51 9.46
C GLN A 48 8.63 -0.58 9.23
N TYR A 49 9.19 -0.06 10.32
CA TYR A 49 10.49 0.59 10.27
C TYR A 49 11.56 -0.47 9.95
N VAL A 50 12.45 -0.15 9.01
CA VAL A 50 13.56 -1.03 8.62
C VAL A 50 14.86 -0.38 9.06
N GLU A 51 15.51 -0.96 10.07
CA GLU A 51 16.83 -0.54 10.52
C GLU A 51 17.91 -1.22 9.66
N PRO A 52 18.97 -0.50 9.23
CA PRO A 52 20.10 -1.11 8.54
C PRO A 52 20.75 -2.23 9.35
N TYR A 53 21.15 -3.31 8.70
CA TYR A 53 21.86 -4.41 9.37
C TYR A 53 23.23 -3.97 9.92
N SER A 54 23.90 -3.03 9.25
CA SER A 54 25.17 -2.48 9.69
C SER A 54 25.35 -1.02 9.25
N GLU A 55 26.44 -0.40 9.70
CA GLU A 55 26.87 0.94 9.29
C GLU A 55 27.55 0.98 7.91
N SER A 56 27.50 -0.11 7.15
CA SER A 56 27.94 -0.08 5.75
C SER A 56 27.05 0.88 4.94
N ALA A 57 27.63 1.53 3.93
CA ALA A 57 26.86 2.42 3.07
C ALA A 57 25.78 1.63 2.30
N GLU A 58 26.10 0.41 1.93
CA GLU A 58 25.25 -0.53 1.21
C GLU A 58 24.01 -0.92 2.03
N ASP A 59 24.18 -1.28 3.30
CA ASP A 59 23.07 -1.68 4.16
C ASP A 59 22.15 -0.50 4.49
N ARG A 60 22.72 0.70 4.69
CA ARG A 60 21.92 1.92 4.87
C ARG A 60 21.08 2.26 3.65
N VAL A 61 21.65 2.15 2.45
CA VAL A 61 20.92 2.38 1.19
C VAL A 61 19.84 1.32 1.01
N SER A 62 20.13 0.05 1.29
CA SER A 62 19.18 -1.06 1.16
C SER A 62 17.98 -0.92 2.10
N ALA A 63 18.20 -0.58 3.38
CA ALA A 63 17.13 -0.35 4.34
C ALA A 63 16.25 0.83 3.94
N THR A 64 16.88 1.94 3.51
CA THR A 64 16.16 3.13 3.04
C THR A 64 15.36 2.83 1.77
N ALA A 65 15.95 2.12 0.81
CA ALA A 65 15.30 1.75 -0.44
C ALA A 65 14.12 0.80 -0.21
N THR A 66 14.20 -0.11 0.77
CA THR A 66 13.08 -0.99 1.14
C THR A 66 11.89 -0.19 1.67
N ILE A 67 12.15 0.78 2.55
CA ILE A 67 11.12 1.69 3.08
C ILE A 67 10.52 2.54 1.95
N LEU A 68 11.37 3.16 1.13
CA LEU A 68 10.92 4.00 0.03
C LEU A 68 10.16 3.19 -1.01
N LYS A 69 10.54 1.95 -1.29
CA LYS A 69 9.82 1.07 -2.22
C LYS A 69 8.41 0.76 -1.71
N LEU A 70 8.26 0.43 -0.42
CA LEU A 70 6.95 0.23 0.20
C LEU A 70 6.07 1.49 0.13
N ILE A 71 6.68 2.68 0.26
CA ILE A 71 5.97 3.96 0.25
C ILE A 71 5.66 4.46 -1.18
N LEU A 72 6.58 4.25 -2.13
CA LEU A 72 6.56 4.85 -3.47
C LEU A 72 6.02 3.92 -4.57
N GLU A 73 6.00 2.60 -4.39
CA GLU A 73 5.29 1.71 -5.33
C GLU A 73 3.76 1.92 -5.30
N GLN A 74 3.25 2.63 -4.29
CA GLN A 74 1.87 3.14 -4.24
C GLN A 74 1.63 4.36 -5.15
N HIS A 75 2.69 4.96 -5.73
CA HIS A 75 2.60 6.25 -6.45
C HIS A 75 2.66 6.13 -7.99
N GLN A 76 2.71 4.91 -8.54
CA GLN A 76 2.56 4.65 -9.97
C GLN A 76 1.27 3.86 -10.25
N ILE A 77 0.13 4.53 -10.01
CA ILE A 77 -1.07 4.35 -10.82
C ILE A 77 -1.31 5.71 -11.47
N ASN A 78 -0.67 5.92 -12.61
CA ASN A 78 -1.00 6.91 -13.65
C ASN A 78 -0.43 6.40 -14.97
#